data_AF-A0A8S3D5S5-F1
#
_entry.id   AF-A0A8S3D5S5-F1
#
_cell.length_a   1.000
_cell.length_b   1.000
_cell.length_c   1.000
_cell.angle_alpha   90.00
_cell.angle_beta   90.00
_cell.angle_gamma   90.00
#
_symmetry.space_group_name_H-M   'P 1'
#
loop_
_entity.id
_entity.type
_entity.pdbx_description
1 polymer ?
#
loop_
_entity_poly.entity_id
_entity_poly.type
_entity_poly.pdbx_seq_one_letter_code
_entity_poly.pdbx_strand_id
1 'polypeptide(L)' 'ELNDSVRRYRAALKHVGVTMGDRVVVYLPNCPETLIICLATASLGAIFSAASADFGV' A
#
# COMPACT_ATOMS: atom_id res chain seq x y z
N GLU A 1 -4.32 -12.54 11.34
CA GLU A 1 -3.24 -11.53 11.44
C GLU A 1 -2.99 -10.78 10.12
N LEU A 2 -2.33 -11.36 9.11
CA LEU A 2 -2.05 -10.65 7.85
C LEU A 2 -3.32 -10.11 7.16
N ASN A 3 -4.34 -10.97 7.01
CA ASN A 3 -5.62 -10.58 6.41
C ASN A 3 -6.31 -9.43 7.18
N ASP A 4 -6.18 -9.39 8.51
CA ASP A 4 -6.77 -8.33 9.33
C ASP A 4 -6.02 -7.01 9.17
N SER A 5 -4.70 -7.06 9.09
CA SER A 5 -3.88 -5.89 8.77
C SER A 5 -4.17 -5.36 7.36
N VAL A 6 -4.27 -6.24 6.35
CA VAL A 6 -4.66 -5.83 4.99
C VAL A 6 -6.05 -5.20 4.97
N ARG A 7 -7.04 -5.78 5.67
CA ARG A 7 -8.38 -5.19 5.80
C ARG A 7 -8.35 -3.78 6.41
N ARG A 8 -7.56 -3.57 7.46
CA ARG A 8 -7.41 -2.26 8.11
C ARG A 8 -6.79 -1.22 7.18
N TYR A 9 -5.68 -1.56 6.51
CA TYR A 9 -5.03 -0.65 5.56
C TYR A 9 -5.90 -0.38 4.33
N ARG A 10 -6.61 -1.38 3.81
CA ARG A 10 -7.57 -1.20 2.71
C ARG A 10 -8.67 -0.20 3.10
N ALA A 11 -9.21 -0.33 4.31
CA ALA A 11 -10.22 0.60 4.82
C ALA A 11 -9.66 2.03 4.95
N ALA A 12 -8.42 2.18 5.42
CA ALA A 12 -7.74 3.47 5.51
C ALA A 12 -7.52 4.10 4.13
N LEU A 13 -7.02 3.34 3.15
CA LEU A 13 -6.83 3.78 1.77
C LEU A 13 -8.16 4.24 1.14
N LYS A 14 -9.23 3.47 1.34
CA LYS A 14 -10.57 3.85 0.87
C LYS A 14 -11.08 5.13 1.56
N HIS A 15 -10.81 5.29 2.86
CA HIS A 15 -11.23 6.46 3.63
C HIS A 15 -10.57 7.76 3.12
N VAL A 16 -9.31 7.69 2.70
CA VAL A 16 -8.60 8.83 2.09
C VAL A 16 -8.90 9.00 0.59
N GLY A 17 -9.86 8.23 0.05
CA GLY A 17 -10.38 8.41 -1.29
C GLY A 17 -9.67 7.60 -2.39
N VAL A 18 -8.81 6.62 -2.05
CA VAL A 18 -8.20 5.74 -3.06
C VAL A 18 -9.27 4.87 -3.72
N THR A 19 -9.29 4.91 -5.05
CA THR A 19 -10.20 4.17 -5.91
C THR A 19 -9.45 3.30 -6.92
N MET A 20 -10.20 2.52 -7.69
CA MET A 20 -9.64 1.68 -8.75
C MET A 20 -8.89 2.54 -9.78
N GLY A 21 -7.68 2.12 -10.16
CA GLY A 21 -6.82 2.84 -11.08
C GLY A 21 -5.95 3.93 -10.46
N ASP A 22 -6.22 4.35 -9.22
CA ASP A 22 -5.34 5.29 -8.51
C ASP A 22 -4.00 4.65 -8.20
N ARG A 23 -2.95 5.47 -8.12
CA ARG A 23 -1.59 5.02 -7.79
C ARG A 23 -1.25 5.32 -6.34
N VAL A 24 -0.86 4.30 -5.60
CA VAL A 24 -0.33 4.42 -4.23
C VAL A 24 1.17 4.22 -4.30
N VAL A 25 1.92 5.30 -4.04
CA VAL A 25 3.37 5.28 -4.00
C VAL A 25 3.84 5.13 -2.55
N VAL A 26 4.75 4.19 -2.31
CA VAL A 26 5.27 3.87 -0.98
C VAL A 26 6.79 4.06 -0.95
N TYR A 27 7.26 4.73 0.11
CA TYR A 27 8.67 4.93 0.41
C TYR A 27 8.96 4.34 1.79
N LEU A 28 9.26 3.04 1.82
CA LEU A 28 9.47 2.26 3.04
C LEU A 28 10.59 1.25 2.81
N PRO A 29 11.31 0.83 3.87
CA PRO A 29 12.26 -0.27 3.79
C PRO A 29 11.55 -1.62 3.58
N ASN A 30 12.32 -2.70 3.52
CA ASN A 30 11.79 -4.06 3.48
C ASN A 30 11.23 -4.47 4.85
N CYS A 31 9.98 -4.07 5.12
CA CYS A 31 9.23 -4.40 6.33
C CYS A 31 7.83 -4.96 6.01
N PRO A 32 7.16 -5.64 6.96
CA PRO A 32 5.83 -6.22 6.75
C PRO A 32 4.79 -5.22 6.27
N GLU A 33 4.86 -3.97 6.71
CA GLU A 33 3.94 -2.89 6.35
C GLU A 33 3.96 -2.61 4.85
N THR A 34 5.14 -2.69 4.20
CA THR A 34 5.29 -2.51 2.76
C THR A 34 4.45 -3.54 1.99
N LEU A 35 4.48 -4.81 2.42
CA LEU A 35 3.67 -5.86 1.82
C LEU A 35 2.18 -5.72 2.16
N ILE A 36 1.85 -5.31 3.39
CA ILE A 36 0.46 -5.08 3.80
C ILE A 36 -0.17 -3.96 2.95
N ILE A 37 0.54 -2.86 2.72
CA ILE A 37 0.07 -1.75 1.89
C ILE A 37 -0.02 -2.17 0.42
N CYS A 38 0.94 -2.96 -0.08
CA CYS A 38 0.89 -3.52 -1.43
C CYS A 38 -0.38 -4.34 -1.67
N LEU A 39 -0.67 -5.29 -0.77
CA LEU A 39 -1.86 -6.14 -0.85
C LEU A 39 -3.16 -5.33 -0.66
N ALA A 40 -3.17 -4.37 0.26
CA ALA A 40 -4.32 -3.49 0.46
C ALA A 40 -4.63 -2.64 -0.79
N THR A 41 -3.60 -2.08 -1.41
CA THR A 41 -3.68 -1.31 -2.66
C THR A 41 -4.23 -2.18 -3.80
N ALA A 42 -3.61 -3.34 -4.03
CA ALA A 42 -4.05 -4.27 -5.06
C ALA A 42 -5.51 -4.72 -4.86
N SER A 43 -5.94 -4.93 -3.60
CA SER A 43 -7.31 -5.32 -3.28
C SER A 43 -8.38 -4.25 -3.57
N LEU A 44 -7.99 -2.99 -3.80
CA LEU A 44 -8.86 -1.91 -4.24
C LEU A 44 -8.92 -1.78 -5.78
N GLY A 45 -8.12 -2.56 -6.50
CA GLY A 45 -7.86 -2.33 -7.92
C GLY A 45 -6.99 -1.10 -8.19
N ALA A 46 -6.31 -0.60 -7.16
CA ALA A 46 -5.32 0.48 -7.28
C ALA A 46 -3.95 -0.09 -7.65
N ILE A 47 -3.07 0.77 -8.14
CA ILE A 47 -1.72 0.43 -8.63
C ILE A 47 -0.72 0.71 -7.51
N PHE A 48 -0.01 -0.32 -7.06
CA PHE A 48 1.08 -0.17 -6.12
C PHE A 48 2.37 0.22 -6.85
N SER A 49 3.09 1.19 -6.29
CA SER A 49 4.43 1.57 -6.73
C SER A 49 5.30 1.82 -5.51
N ALA A 50 6.54 1.34 -5.52
CA ALA A 50 7.48 1.56 -4.44
C ALA A 50 8.83 2.01 -5.00
N ALA A 51 9.52 2.86 -4.24
CA ALA A 51 10.91 3.21 -4.44
C ALA A 51 11.71 2.75 -3.22
N SER A 52 12.98 2.34 -3.42
CA SER A 52 13.87 2.02 -2.30
C SER A 52 14.00 3.24 -1.38
N ALA A 53 14.11 3.03 -0.07
CA ALA A 53 14.46 4.10 0.86
C ALA A 53 15.85 4.72 0.56
N ASP A 54 16.67 4.06 -0.25
CA ASP A 54 17.98 4.55 -0.69
C ASP A 54 17.92 5.38 -1.99
N PHE A 55 16.73 5.60 -2.55
CA PHE A 55 16.61 6.35 -3.80
C PHE A 55 17.03 7.82 -3.60
N GLY A 56 18.15 8.21 -4.22
CA GLY A 56 18.68 9.58 -4.19
C GLY A 56 19.81 9.84 -3.16
N VAL A 57 20.33 8.80 -2.51
CA VAL A 57 21.56 8.85 -1.68
C VAL A 57 22.79 8.55 -2.53
#